data_AF-A0A015IFI1-F1
#
_entry.id   AF-A0A015IFI1-F1
#
_cell.length_a   1.000
_cell.length_b   1.000
_cell.length_c   1.000
_cell.angle_alpha   90.00
_cell.angle_beta   90.00
_cell.angle_gamma   90.00
#
_symmetry.space_group_name_H-M   'P 1'
#
loop_
_entity.id
_entity.type
_entity.pdbx_description
1 polymer ?
#
loop_
_entity_poly.entity_id
_entity_poly.type
_entity_poly.pdbx_seq_one_letter_code
_entity_poly.pdbx_strand_id
1 'polypeptide(L)'
;METSELFWTTLGSALVRDVKPNIDTDDFKFSSVLNINSARDFIGAFGKDNCRNLNVVLFIDEFDKLYEADQAVITSCLETFHGIKNSKYNYAIQSIVAIGTFSILHLKSERTSTSPFNVNEPYQNPNFTFDQVKTLYKAFGDEYNFTIDPEIIKDIYTRTSGHAGLVCLCGRSIFDNLIKKIGKDNKLSFVNWTKFVTNSIEDAILDYATFRNMINFLKTNNKAKSAVDLLRSVFLGFFDFVQINDEGELELAEFLVAEGVLMRDEKVKKNFKMSSVLVNELIQKRVIPVLYKSSPALPVPQTDEGSLKVLDALIEAIRCFDKTIIRNAFNRSFKTALVKVDDGCRNVKVLRESVYDTELNRILVNWIVKECNFEVTGQWHLIDHTDNDEKDKHYYSDIIIISLHQTVVLELLATATENELNEHFERVLNYAKMLSANDIWIVNFTCEDDATKKPHWPPNDGKFESVNVVHFFHDRKFENVRMSARYITGQKPIYRVADMYQICTRYV
;
A
#
# COMPACT_ATOMS: atom_id res chain seq x y z
N MET A 1 -11.09 -30.98 -7.17
CA MET A 1 -12.17 -31.09 -6.16
C MET A 1 -11.60 -31.85 -5.00
N GLU A 2 -11.34 -31.13 -3.92
CA GLU A 2 -10.99 -31.77 -2.66
C GLU A 2 -12.27 -32.38 -2.09
N THR A 3 -12.32 -33.70 -1.99
CA THR A 3 -13.43 -34.37 -1.32
C THR A 3 -13.30 -34.19 0.19
N SER A 4 -14.41 -34.13 0.93
CA SER A 4 -14.41 -34.08 2.40
C SER A 4 -13.57 -35.20 3.03
N GLU A 5 -13.58 -36.41 2.44
CA GLU A 5 -12.75 -37.54 2.87
C GLU A 5 -11.25 -37.25 2.78
N LEU A 6 -10.79 -36.67 1.66
CA LEU A 6 -9.40 -36.27 1.47
C LEU A 6 -8.96 -35.21 2.48
N PHE A 7 -9.82 -34.23 2.78
CA PHE A 7 -9.56 -33.22 3.82
C PHE A 7 -9.32 -33.88 5.18
N TRP A 8 -10.26 -34.73 5.63
CA TRP A 8 -10.15 -35.37 6.94
C TRP A 8 -8.96 -36.32 7.04
N THR A 9 -8.69 -37.08 5.97
CA THR A 9 -7.52 -37.96 5.88
C THR A 9 -6.20 -37.17 5.99
N THR A 10 -6.12 -36.02 5.33
CA THR A 10 -4.93 -35.16 5.35
C THR A 10 -4.75 -34.50 6.71
N LEU A 11 -5.82 -33.95 7.29
CA LEU A 11 -5.82 -33.37 8.63
C LEU A 11 -5.44 -34.41 9.69
N GLY A 12 -6.04 -35.59 9.61
CA GLY A 12 -5.75 -36.74 10.49
C GLY A 12 -4.27 -37.14 10.42
N SER A 13 -3.73 -37.27 9.22
CA SER A 13 -2.33 -37.61 9.00
C SER A 13 -1.37 -36.56 9.58
N ALA A 14 -1.70 -35.27 9.43
CA ALA A 14 -0.93 -34.18 10.02
C ALA A 14 -0.94 -34.23 11.56
N LEU A 15 -2.10 -34.44 12.17
CA LEU A 15 -2.24 -34.57 13.62
C LEU A 15 -1.43 -35.75 14.18
N VAL A 16 -1.49 -36.89 13.51
CA VAL A 16 -0.72 -38.08 13.91
C VAL A 16 0.78 -37.79 13.90
N ARG A 17 1.27 -37.15 12.84
CA ARG A 17 2.70 -36.82 12.70
C ARG A 17 3.19 -35.90 13.81
N ASP A 18 2.41 -34.88 14.15
CA ASP A 18 2.84 -33.82 15.08
C ASP A 18 2.77 -34.28 16.56
N VAL A 19 1.90 -35.26 16.86
CA VAL A 19 1.73 -35.78 18.22
C VAL A 19 2.68 -36.94 18.54
N LYS A 20 2.99 -37.82 17.57
CA LYS A 20 3.85 -39.00 17.74
C LYS A 20 5.22 -38.75 18.42
N PRO A 21 5.91 -37.60 18.26
CA PRO A 21 7.19 -37.34 18.90
C PRO A 21 7.11 -36.90 20.38
N ASN A 22 5.93 -36.47 20.85
CA ASN A 22 5.82 -35.62 22.04
C ASN A 22 4.99 -36.24 23.18
N ILE A 23 4.48 -37.46 23.03
CA ILE A 23 3.65 -38.12 24.04
C ILE A 23 4.20 -39.52 24.35
N ASP A 24 4.37 -39.80 25.64
CA ASP A 24 4.72 -41.14 26.12
C ASP A 24 3.57 -42.10 25.79
N THR A 25 3.87 -43.17 25.07
CA THR A 25 2.88 -44.00 24.35
C THR A 25 1.87 -44.73 25.24
N ASP A 26 2.04 -44.67 26.56
CA ASP A 26 1.21 -45.34 27.55
C ASP A 26 -0.02 -44.51 27.99
N ASP A 27 -0.02 -43.19 27.85
CA ASP A 27 -1.13 -42.31 28.29
C ASP A 27 -2.24 -42.13 27.24
N PHE A 28 -1.90 -42.31 25.97
CA PHE A 28 -2.82 -42.19 24.86
C PHE A 28 -3.05 -43.58 24.24
N LYS A 29 -4.29 -44.08 24.20
CA LYS A 29 -4.64 -45.12 23.23
C LYS A 29 -4.68 -44.47 21.84
N PHE A 30 -3.51 -44.09 21.32
CA PHE A 30 -3.34 -43.34 20.08
C PHE A 30 -3.87 -44.08 18.85
N SER A 31 -4.18 -45.38 18.99
CA SER A 31 -4.74 -46.21 17.93
C SER A 31 -6.02 -45.66 17.28
N SER A 32 -6.81 -44.86 18.00
CA SER A 32 -8.02 -44.22 17.44
C SER A 32 -7.73 -42.95 16.62
N VAL A 33 -6.67 -42.21 16.94
CA VAL A 33 -6.23 -41.01 16.18
C VAL A 33 -5.53 -41.41 14.88
N LEU A 34 -4.92 -42.61 14.83
CA LEU A 34 -4.18 -43.11 13.67
C LEU A 34 -5.01 -43.26 12.38
N ASN A 35 -6.35 -43.28 12.46
CA ASN A 35 -7.25 -43.53 11.32
C ASN A 35 -8.37 -42.48 11.21
N ILE A 36 -8.05 -41.19 11.29
CA ILE A 36 -9.03 -40.14 10.99
C ILE A 36 -9.16 -40.00 9.47
N ASN A 37 -10.19 -40.59 8.87
CA ASN A 37 -10.50 -40.47 7.44
C ASN A 37 -11.81 -39.72 7.18
N SER A 38 -12.55 -39.39 8.24
CA SER A 38 -13.84 -38.69 8.16
C SER A 38 -14.08 -37.82 9.41
N ALA A 39 -15.07 -36.93 9.31
CA ALA A 39 -15.59 -36.17 10.44
C ALA A 39 -15.98 -37.07 11.63
N ARG A 40 -16.57 -38.24 11.35
CA ARG A 40 -17.00 -39.19 12.37
C ARG A 40 -15.80 -39.80 13.10
N ASP A 41 -14.74 -40.13 12.35
CA ASP A 41 -13.52 -40.66 12.93
C ASP A 41 -12.83 -39.61 13.79
N PHE A 42 -12.82 -38.34 13.36
CA PHE A 42 -12.32 -37.22 14.15
C PHE A 42 -13.07 -37.07 15.48
N ILE A 43 -14.41 -37.07 15.44
CA ILE A 43 -15.27 -37.03 16.64
C ILE A 43 -14.98 -38.21 17.57
N GLY A 44 -14.86 -39.42 17.01
CA GLY A 44 -14.56 -40.63 17.79
C GLY A 44 -13.17 -40.59 18.42
N ALA A 45 -12.16 -40.16 17.66
CA ALA A 45 -10.77 -40.09 18.09
C ALA A 45 -10.59 -39.17 19.32
N PHE A 46 -11.31 -38.05 19.36
CA PHE A 46 -11.27 -37.08 20.46
C PHE A 46 -12.39 -37.23 21.49
N GLY A 47 -13.14 -38.34 21.47
CA GLY A 47 -14.11 -38.66 22.53
C GLY A 47 -13.42 -38.81 23.88
N LYS A 48 -14.03 -38.29 24.96
CA LYS A 48 -13.41 -38.23 26.29
C LYS A 48 -12.96 -39.61 26.82
N ASP A 49 -13.75 -40.65 26.54
CA ASP A 49 -13.45 -42.04 26.93
C ASP A 49 -12.24 -42.61 26.18
N ASN A 50 -11.98 -42.14 24.96
CA ASN A 50 -10.86 -42.59 24.12
C ASN A 50 -9.54 -41.86 24.45
N CYS A 51 -9.63 -40.66 25.04
CA CYS A 51 -8.48 -39.82 25.39
C CYS A 51 -8.17 -39.78 26.89
N ARG A 52 -8.67 -40.73 27.71
CA ARG A 52 -8.34 -40.87 29.15
C ARG A 52 -8.32 -39.55 29.96
N ASN A 53 -9.26 -38.64 29.73
CA ASN A 53 -9.35 -37.33 30.39
C ASN A 53 -8.21 -36.33 30.09
N LEU A 54 -7.50 -36.48 28.97
CA LEU A 54 -6.60 -35.44 28.48
C LEU A 54 -7.36 -34.18 28.07
N ASN A 55 -6.75 -33.04 28.33
CA ASN A 55 -7.24 -31.74 27.89
C ASN A 55 -6.45 -31.32 26.64
N VAL A 56 -7.11 -31.35 25.48
CA VAL A 56 -6.50 -31.04 24.19
C VAL A 56 -6.86 -29.62 23.76
N VAL A 57 -5.86 -28.87 23.30
CA VAL A 57 -6.05 -27.60 22.59
C VAL A 57 -5.48 -27.76 21.19
N LEU A 58 -6.29 -27.51 20.18
CA LEU A 58 -5.88 -27.63 18.78
C LEU A 58 -5.60 -26.26 18.19
N PHE A 59 -4.40 -26.04 17.66
CA PHE A 59 -4.05 -24.88 16.85
C PHE A 59 -4.01 -25.30 15.40
N ILE A 60 -4.76 -24.60 14.55
CA ILE A 60 -4.79 -24.83 13.10
C ILE A 60 -4.37 -23.54 12.43
N ASP A 61 -3.16 -23.53 11.89
CA ASP A 61 -2.63 -22.41 11.11
C ASP A 61 -3.13 -22.46 9.65
N GLU A 62 -3.12 -21.31 8.98
CA GLU A 62 -3.62 -21.11 7.61
C GLU A 62 -5.06 -21.64 7.38
N PHE A 63 -5.92 -21.55 8.41
CA PHE A 63 -7.30 -22.02 8.35
C PHE A 63 -8.15 -21.23 7.33
N ASP A 64 -7.70 -20.04 6.91
CA ASP A 64 -8.30 -19.27 5.83
C ASP A 64 -8.28 -20.00 4.48
N LYS A 65 -7.34 -20.91 4.24
CA LYS A 65 -7.31 -21.71 2.99
C LYS A 65 -8.58 -22.53 2.77
N LEU A 66 -9.30 -22.84 3.86
CA LEU A 66 -10.60 -23.50 3.79
C LEU A 66 -11.64 -22.66 3.02
N TYR A 67 -11.44 -21.35 2.88
CA TYR A 67 -12.36 -20.45 2.17
C TYR A 67 -12.45 -20.77 0.67
N GLU A 68 -11.38 -21.30 0.09
CA GLU A 68 -11.34 -21.71 -1.33
C GLU A 68 -11.80 -23.15 -1.54
N ALA A 69 -12.07 -23.91 -0.47
CA ALA A 69 -12.46 -25.30 -0.55
C ALA A 69 -13.92 -25.48 -1.01
N ASP A 70 -14.25 -26.69 -1.48
CA ASP A 70 -15.62 -27.05 -1.81
C ASP A 70 -16.54 -26.90 -0.57
N GLN A 71 -17.77 -26.40 -0.77
CA GLN A 71 -18.72 -26.16 0.34
C GLN A 71 -18.98 -27.42 1.18
N ALA A 72 -18.94 -28.61 0.58
CA ALA A 72 -19.04 -29.87 1.31
C ALA A 72 -17.92 -30.04 2.36
N VAL A 73 -16.69 -29.61 2.05
CA VAL A 73 -15.54 -29.64 2.97
C VAL A 73 -15.72 -28.61 4.08
N ILE A 74 -16.05 -27.37 3.71
CA ILE A 74 -16.29 -26.26 4.65
C ILE A 74 -17.39 -26.66 5.66
N THR A 75 -18.55 -27.08 5.16
CA THR A 75 -19.68 -27.53 5.97
C THR A 75 -19.27 -28.69 6.88
N SER A 76 -18.61 -29.72 6.34
CA SER A 76 -18.18 -30.87 7.14
C SER A 76 -17.25 -30.47 8.30
N CYS A 77 -16.24 -29.65 8.02
CA CYS A 77 -15.29 -29.16 9.03
C CYS A 77 -15.99 -28.31 10.10
N LEU A 78 -16.76 -27.30 9.67
CA LEU A 78 -17.37 -26.33 10.58
C LEU A 78 -18.45 -26.96 11.46
N GLU A 79 -19.30 -27.85 10.92
CA GLU A 79 -20.32 -28.56 11.70
C GLU A 79 -19.68 -29.50 12.72
N THR A 80 -18.58 -30.17 12.36
CA THR A 80 -17.84 -31.05 13.29
C THR A 80 -17.29 -30.26 14.47
N PHE A 81 -16.64 -29.13 14.21
CA PHE A 81 -16.11 -28.26 15.28
C PHE A 81 -17.22 -27.64 16.12
N HIS A 82 -18.35 -27.26 15.50
CA HIS A 82 -19.52 -26.73 16.21
C HIS A 82 -20.10 -27.79 17.17
N GLY A 83 -20.22 -29.03 16.71
CA GLY A 83 -20.71 -30.15 17.50
C GLY A 83 -19.84 -30.40 18.74
N ILE A 84 -18.51 -30.38 18.57
CA ILE A 84 -17.56 -30.51 19.69
C ILE A 84 -17.72 -29.35 20.68
N LYS A 85 -17.80 -28.11 20.20
CA LYS A 85 -17.98 -26.92 21.04
C LYS A 85 -19.29 -26.94 21.84
N ASN A 86 -20.38 -27.43 21.27
CA ASN A 86 -21.68 -27.47 21.96
C ASN A 86 -21.78 -28.64 22.95
N SER A 87 -20.93 -29.67 22.79
CA SER A 87 -20.90 -30.86 23.63
C SER A 87 -19.54 -31.07 24.30
N LYS A 88 -18.87 -29.99 24.72
CA LYS A 88 -17.49 -30.00 25.25
C LYS A 88 -17.24 -31.06 26.33
N TYR A 89 -18.22 -31.36 27.18
CA TYR A 89 -18.07 -32.35 28.24
C TYR A 89 -17.86 -33.80 27.75
N ASN A 90 -18.22 -34.08 26.49
CA ASN A 90 -18.11 -35.40 25.86
C ASN A 90 -16.79 -35.60 25.10
N TYR A 91 -15.98 -34.55 24.96
CA TYR A 91 -14.75 -34.56 24.16
C TYR A 91 -13.53 -34.16 25.00
N ALA A 92 -12.35 -34.60 24.57
CA ALA A 92 -11.07 -34.20 25.14
C ALA A 92 -10.64 -32.79 24.68
N ILE A 93 -11.16 -32.32 23.55
CA ILE A 93 -10.86 -30.99 23.00
C ILE A 93 -11.53 -29.92 23.86
N GLN A 94 -10.71 -29.13 24.53
CA GLN A 94 -11.14 -27.98 25.35
C GLN A 94 -11.33 -26.72 24.50
N SER A 95 -10.46 -26.53 23.50
CA SER A 95 -10.47 -25.38 22.61
C SER A 95 -9.89 -25.72 21.23
N ILE A 96 -10.41 -25.05 20.21
CA ILE A 96 -9.87 -25.06 18.85
C ILE A 96 -9.57 -23.60 18.50
N VAL A 97 -8.31 -23.31 18.20
CA VAL A 97 -7.81 -22.00 17.79
C VAL A 97 -7.48 -22.07 16.30
N ALA A 98 -8.32 -21.41 15.49
CA ALA A 98 -8.08 -21.25 14.07
C ALA A 98 -7.33 -19.94 13.82
N ILE A 99 -6.22 -20.02 13.08
CA ILE A 99 -5.35 -18.90 12.75
C ILE A 99 -5.32 -18.77 11.22
N GLY A 100 -5.31 -17.54 10.72
CA GLY A 100 -5.21 -17.27 9.30
C GLY A 100 -5.56 -15.83 8.97
N THR A 101 -5.64 -15.54 7.68
CA THR A 101 -5.94 -14.20 7.17
C THR A 101 -7.39 -13.78 7.44
N PHE A 102 -7.70 -12.53 7.08
CA PHE A 102 -9.03 -11.94 7.25
C PHE A 102 -10.16 -12.79 6.62
N SER A 103 -9.87 -13.57 5.58
CA SER A 103 -10.82 -14.51 4.95
C SER A 103 -11.48 -15.49 5.92
N ILE A 104 -10.84 -15.83 7.05
CA ILE A 104 -11.45 -16.68 8.10
C ILE A 104 -12.81 -16.13 8.56
N LEU A 105 -12.98 -14.81 8.59
CA LEU A 105 -14.24 -14.20 9.04
C LEU A 105 -15.41 -14.46 8.09
N HIS A 106 -15.11 -14.86 6.85
CA HIS A 106 -16.10 -15.15 5.82
C HIS A 106 -16.41 -16.64 5.69
N LEU A 107 -15.75 -17.51 6.47
CA LEU A 107 -16.04 -18.94 6.52
C LEU A 107 -17.44 -19.19 7.11
N LYS A 108 -18.38 -19.60 6.27
CA LYS A 108 -19.75 -19.95 6.62
C LYS A 108 -20.17 -21.23 5.90
N SER A 109 -21.01 -22.03 6.55
CA SER A 109 -21.66 -23.19 5.93
C SER A 109 -22.99 -22.75 5.31
N GLU A 110 -23.34 -23.26 4.13
CA GLU A 110 -24.65 -23.01 3.53
C GLU A 110 -25.82 -23.56 4.37
N ARG A 111 -25.56 -24.57 5.22
CA ARG A 111 -26.57 -25.25 6.04
C ARG A 111 -26.76 -24.63 7.42
N THR A 112 -25.77 -23.90 7.92
CA THR A 112 -25.80 -23.30 9.25
C THR A 112 -25.38 -21.83 9.18
N SER A 113 -26.28 -20.93 9.59
CA SER A 113 -25.99 -19.49 9.65
C SER A 113 -25.00 -19.11 10.76
N THR A 114 -24.69 -20.05 11.67
CA THR A 114 -23.84 -19.84 12.84
C THR A 114 -22.47 -20.48 12.66
N SER A 115 -21.40 -19.68 12.69
CA SER A 115 -20.03 -20.18 12.71
C SER A 115 -19.74 -20.97 14.00
N PRO A 116 -18.98 -22.08 13.95
CA PRO A 116 -18.48 -22.76 15.15
C PRO A 116 -17.63 -21.85 16.03
N PHE A 117 -16.93 -20.90 15.42
CA PHE A 117 -16.13 -19.92 16.12
C PHE A 117 -17.04 -18.81 16.65
N ASN A 118 -16.81 -18.35 17.89
CA ASN A 118 -17.57 -17.21 18.41
C ASN A 118 -17.22 -15.97 17.58
N VAL A 119 -18.07 -15.61 16.62
CA VAL A 119 -17.94 -14.39 15.80
C VAL A 119 -18.07 -13.12 16.66
N ASN A 120 -18.46 -13.25 17.93
CA ASN A 120 -18.60 -12.09 18.81
C ASN A 120 -17.27 -11.34 19.00
N GLU A 121 -16.10 -11.99 19.00
CA GLU A 121 -14.80 -11.29 19.06
C GLU A 121 -13.68 -12.11 18.38
N PRO A 122 -13.43 -11.94 17.06
CA PRO A 122 -12.18 -12.41 16.47
C PRO A 122 -11.00 -11.70 17.15
N TYR A 123 -10.01 -12.47 17.59
CA TYR A 123 -8.78 -11.91 18.15
C TYR A 123 -7.84 -11.53 17.01
N GLN A 124 -7.86 -10.26 16.64
CA GLN A 124 -6.95 -9.72 15.64
C GLN A 124 -5.56 -9.52 16.27
N ASN A 125 -4.51 -9.97 15.59
CA ASN A 125 -3.14 -9.62 15.97
C ASN A 125 -2.86 -8.20 15.43
N PRO A 126 -2.73 -7.17 16.29
CA PRO A 126 -2.55 -5.80 15.83
C PRO A 126 -1.15 -5.60 15.24
N ASN A 127 -1.02 -4.59 14.38
CA ASN A 127 0.29 -4.10 13.96
C ASN A 127 1.06 -3.54 15.17
N PHE A 128 2.40 -3.54 15.07
CA PHE A 128 3.23 -2.94 16.10
C PHE A 128 2.91 -1.47 16.30
N THR A 129 2.88 -1.03 17.55
CA THR A 129 2.90 0.40 17.88
C THR A 129 4.29 0.98 17.59
N PHE A 130 4.38 2.31 17.49
CA PHE A 130 5.66 2.97 17.32
C PHE A 130 6.66 2.62 18.44
N ASP A 131 6.21 2.52 19.69
CA ASP A 131 7.05 2.13 20.83
C ASP A 131 7.56 0.69 20.73
N GLN A 132 6.73 -0.22 20.21
CA GLN A 132 7.15 -1.60 19.96
C GLN A 132 8.22 -1.65 18.85
N VAL A 133 8.04 -0.91 17.76
CA VAL A 133 9.04 -0.79 16.69
C VAL A 133 10.34 -0.19 17.23
N LYS A 134 10.26 0.89 18.03
CA LYS A 134 11.43 1.49 18.69
C LYS A 134 12.16 0.52 19.60
N THR A 135 11.43 -0.26 20.39
CA THR A 135 12.01 -1.28 21.28
C THR A 135 12.70 -2.38 20.47
N LEU A 136 12.06 -2.85 19.39
CA LEU A 136 12.61 -3.87 18.50
C LEU A 136 13.91 -3.41 17.83
N TYR A 137 13.93 -2.21 17.25
CA TYR A 137 15.12 -1.67 16.58
C TYR A 137 16.24 -1.30 17.55
N LYS A 138 15.91 -0.93 18.80
CA LYS A 138 16.91 -0.77 19.85
C LYS A 138 17.59 -2.10 20.16
N ALA A 139 16.81 -3.15 20.41
CA ALA A 139 17.37 -4.49 20.67
C ALA A 139 18.23 -5.00 19.50
N PHE A 140 17.78 -4.76 18.26
CA PHE A 140 18.54 -5.05 17.05
C PHE A 140 19.88 -4.28 17.00
N GLY A 141 19.88 -2.97 17.24
CA GLY A 141 21.11 -2.18 17.30
C GLY A 141 22.08 -2.66 18.39
N ASP A 142 21.55 -2.97 19.59
CA ASP A 142 22.31 -3.47 20.72
C ASP A 142 22.97 -4.83 20.42
N GLU A 143 22.25 -5.76 19.76
CA GLU A 143 22.75 -7.09 19.40
C GLU A 143 23.92 -7.03 18.40
N TYR A 144 23.84 -6.13 17.42
CA TYR A 144 24.83 -6.00 16.35
C TYR A 144 25.83 -4.84 16.57
N ASN A 145 25.82 -4.24 17.76
CA ASN A 145 26.74 -3.20 18.20
C ASN A 145 26.79 -1.96 17.28
N PHE A 146 25.62 -1.46 16.87
CA PHE A 146 25.49 -0.19 16.16
C PHE A 146 24.25 0.60 16.60
N THR A 147 24.28 1.90 16.40
CA THR A 147 23.16 2.79 16.71
C THR A 147 22.38 3.13 15.44
N ILE A 148 21.06 3.19 15.57
CA ILE A 148 20.15 3.56 14.48
C ILE A 148 19.63 4.95 14.77
N ASP A 149 19.73 5.84 13.79
CA ASP A 149 19.12 7.16 13.89
C ASP A 149 17.62 7.03 14.20
N PRO A 150 17.07 7.70 15.23
CA PRO A 150 15.65 7.65 15.56
C PRO A 150 14.73 7.98 14.38
N GLU A 151 15.17 8.82 13.45
CA GLU A 151 14.45 9.14 12.22
C GLU A 151 14.21 7.91 11.34
N ILE A 152 15.16 6.98 11.28
CA ILE A 152 15.02 5.74 10.51
C ILE A 152 13.91 4.87 11.12
N ILE A 153 13.89 4.75 12.45
CA ILE A 153 12.87 3.95 13.16
C ILE A 153 11.48 4.54 12.87
N LYS A 154 11.38 5.87 12.87
CA LYS A 154 10.14 6.57 12.58
C LYS A 154 9.71 6.43 11.13
N ASP A 155 10.62 6.57 10.17
CA ASP A 155 10.33 6.36 8.75
C ASP A 155 9.88 4.92 8.48
N ILE A 156 10.53 3.92 9.10
CA ILE A 156 10.12 2.52 9.02
C ILE A 156 8.70 2.34 9.57
N TYR A 157 8.41 2.87 10.76
CA TYR A 157 7.06 2.76 11.31
C TYR A 157 6.00 3.38 10.38
N THR A 158 6.25 4.60 9.87
CA THR A 158 5.32 5.28 8.96
C THR A 158 5.11 4.50 7.67
N ARG A 159 6.21 4.07 7.03
CA ARG A 159 6.17 3.35 5.75
C ARG A 159 5.48 1.99 5.84
N THR A 160 5.63 1.32 6.98
CA THR A 160 5.09 -0.02 7.22
C THR A 160 3.73 0.00 7.93
N SER A 161 3.32 1.14 8.48
CA SER A 161 2.19 1.24 9.42
C SER A 161 2.25 0.22 10.57
N GLY A 162 3.48 -0.13 11.00
CA GLY A 162 3.73 -1.12 12.04
C GLY A 162 3.50 -2.58 11.63
N HIS A 163 3.25 -2.88 10.35
CA HIS A 163 3.04 -4.25 9.89
C HIS A 163 4.26 -5.12 10.20
N ALA A 164 4.11 -6.11 11.09
CA ALA A 164 5.23 -6.85 11.68
C ALA A 164 6.16 -7.48 10.63
N GLY A 165 5.59 -8.05 9.55
CA GLY A 165 6.37 -8.60 8.45
C GLY A 165 7.21 -7.53 7.75
N LEU A 166 6.64 -6.36 7.45
CA LEU A 166 7.36 -5.29 6.73
C LEU A 166 8.40 -4.62 7.63
N VAL A 167 8.07 -4.43 8.91
CA VAL A 167 9.01 -3.93 9.92
C VAL A 167 10.24 -4.84 9.98
N CYS A 168 10.05 -6.15 10.14
CA CYS A 168 11.16 -7.10 10.18
C CYS A 168 11.94 -7.15 8.86
N LEU A 169 11.26 -6.98 7.71
CA LEU A 169 11.91 -6.89 6.40
C LEU A 169 12.82 -5.67 6.27
N CYS A 170 12.41 -4.51 6.77
CA CYS A 170 13.27 -3.33 6.83
C CYS A 170 14.52 -3.62 7.68
N GLY A 171 14.35 -4.26 8.84
CA GLY A 171 15.47 -4.66 9.72
C GLY A 171 16.42 -5.63 9.02
N ARG A 172 15.88 -6.63 8.32
CA ARG A 172 16.66 -7.57 7.52
C ARG A 172 17.41 -6.87 6.38
N SER A 173 16.76 -5.94 5.71
CA SER A 173 17.36 -5.15 4.63
C SER A 173 18.53 -4.29 5.12
N ILE A 174 18.39 -3.69 6.31
CA ILE A 174 19.49 -2.98 6.99
C ILE A 174 20.65 -3.94 7.25
N PHE A 175 20.35 -5.12 7.81
CA PHE A 175 21.37 -6.12 8.12
C PHE A 175 22.16 -6.55 6.89
N ASP A 176 21.47 -6.93 5.82
CA ASP A 176 22.10 -7.48 4.62
C ASP A 176 22.86 -6.43 3.80
N ASN A 177 22.37 -5.18 3.76
CA ASN A 177 22.84 -4.16 2.79
C ASN A 177 23.54 -2.94 3.40
N LEU A 178 23.24 -2.59 4.65
CA LEU A 178 23.68 -1.32 5.24
C LEU A 178 24.67 -1.50 6.39
N ILE A 179 24.62 -2.59 7.15
CA ILE A 179 25.58 -2.82 8.26
C ILE A 179 27.03 -2.75 7.77
N LYS A 180 27.34 -3.35 6.61
CA LYS A 180 28.69 -3.31 6.02
C LYS A 180 29.14 -1.91 5.59
N LYS A 181 28.21 -0.97 5.46
CA LYS A 181 28.46 0.43 5.06
C LYS A 181 28.50 1.38 6.25
N ILE A 182 28.26 0.89 7.47
CA ILE A 182 28.37 1.69 8.69
C ILE A 182 29.83 2.07 8.89
N GLY A 183 30.06 3.36 9.16
CA GLY A 183 31.39 3.93 9.37
C GLY A 183 31.97 3.58 10.74
N LYS A 184 33.12 4.20 11.06
CA LYS A 184 33.79 4.02 12.36
C LYS A 184 32.97 4.55 13.55
N ASP A 185 31.96 5.37 13.28
CA ASP A 185 31.02 5.90 14.26
C ASP A 185 29.95 4.90 14.69
N ASN A 186 29.91 3.70 14.08
CA ASN A 186 28.93 2.65 14.36
C ASN A 186 27.49 3.18 14.35
N LYS A 187 27.21 4.16 13.49
CA LYS A 187 25.89 4.79 13.36
C LYS A 187 25.34 4.59 11.96
N LEU A 188 24.11 4.09 11.87
CA LEU A 188 23.35 4.12 10.64
C LEU A 188 22.67 5.49 10.51
N SER A 189 23.13 6.29 9.53
CA SER A 189 22.58 7.62 9.27
C SER A 189 21.32 7.57 8.42
N PHE A 190 20.41 8.54 8.64
CA PHE A 190 19.18 8.65 7.86
C PHE A 190 19.47 8.77 6.35
N VAL A 191 20.48 9.55 5.95
CA VAL A 191 20.90 9.68 4.54
C VAL A 191 21.22 8.32 3.89
N ASN A 192 21.90 7.42 4.59
CA ASN A 192 22.22 6.09 4.06
C ASN A 192 20.98 5.22 3.93
N TRP A 193 20.08 5.28 4.93
CA TRP A 193 18.79 4.61 4.90
C TRP A 193 17.93 5.12 3.74
N THR A 194 17.76 6.42 3.60
CA THR A 194 16.96 7.05 2.56
C THR A 194 17.45 6.66 1.16
N LYS A 195 18.76 6.71 0.91
CA LYS A 195 19.34 6.26 -0.37
C LYS A 195 19.03 4.79 -0.68
N PHE A 196 19.06 3.93 0.34
CA PHE A 196 18.72 2.52 0.17
C PHE A 196 17.23 2.32 -0.11
N VAL A 197 16.37 3.01 0.64
CA VAL A 197 14.92 2.96 0.44
C VAL A 197 14.55 3.39 -0.97
N THR A 198 15.10 4.49 -1.46
CA THR A 198 14.80 5.00 -2.82
C THR A 198 15.17 4.01 -3.92
N ASN A 199 16.27 3.26 -3.75
CA ASN A 199 16.87 2.50 -4.85
C ASN A 199 16.69 0.98 -4.75
N SER A 200 16.28 0.43 -3.60
CA SER A 200 16.45 -1.02 -3.35
C SER A 200 15.44 -1.68 -2.42
N ILE A 201 14.67 -0.95 -1.61
CA ILE A 201 13.76 -1.59 -0.64
C ILE A 201 12.67 -2.40 -1.32
N GLU A 202 12.14 -1.94 -2.45
CA GLU A 202 11.07 -2.63 -3.17
C GLU A 202 11.50 -4.00 -3.65
N ASP A 203 12.70 -4.09 -4.25
CA ASP A 203 13.26 -5.35 -4.72
C ASP A 203 13.51 -6.30 -3.53
N ALA A 204 14.02 -5.75 -2.41
CA ALA A 204 14.16 -6.52 -1.17
C ALA A 204 12.83 -7.05 -0.62
N ILE A 205 11.73 -6.30 -0.74
CA ILE A 205 10.39 -6.78 -0.35
C ILE A 205 9.87 -7.85 -1.32
N LEU A 206 10.10 -7.67 -2.63
CA LEU A 206 9.67 -8.63 -3.67
C LEU A 206 10.49 -9.92 -3.68
N ASP A 207 11.64 -9.96 -3.02
CA ASP A 207 12.39 -11.19 -2.76
C ASP A 207 11.64 -12.16 -1.83
N TYR A 208 10.67 -11.64 -1.07
CA TYR A 208 9.83 -12.47 -0.22
C TYR A 208 8.59 -12.97 -0.96
N ALA A 209 8.40 -14.29 -0.88
CA ALA A 209 7.35 -14.99 -1.61
C ALA A 209 5.95 -14.41 -1.35
N THR A 210 5.64 -14.01 -0.11
CA THR A 210 4.33 -13.45 0.25
C THR A 210 3.97 -12.22 -0.59
N PHE A 211 4.84 -11.19 -0.61
CA PHE A 211 4.58 -9.97 -1.37
C PHE A 211 4.64 -10.21 -2.87
N ARG A 212 5.58 -11.06 -3.33
CA ARG A 212 5.65 -11.46 -4.73
C ARG A 212 4.36 -12.12 -5.21
N ASN A 213 3.81 -13.03 -4.41
CA ASN A 213 2.59 -13.76 -4.72
C ASN A 213 1.38 -12.83 -4.73
N MET A 214 1.22 -11.97 -3.71
CA MET A 214 0.19 -10.93 -3.67
C MET A 214 0.22 -10.06 -4.94
N ILE A 215 1.40 -9.55 -5.30
CA ILE A 215 1.57 -8.69 -6.48
C ILE A 215 1.29 -9.43 -7.78
N ASN A 216 1.70 -10.70 -7.92
CA ASN A 216 1.40 -11.52 -9.09
C ASN A 216 -0.09 -11.84 -9.20
N PHE A 217 -0.74 -12.12 -8.08
CA PHE A 217 -2.16 -12.41 -8.01
C PHE A 217 -2.99 -11.20 -8.47
N LEU A 218 -2.71 -10.00 -7.93
CA LEU A 218 -3.39 -8.77 -8.32
C LEU A 218 -3.21 -8.42 -9.81
N LYS A 219 -2.10 -8.82 -10.43
CA LYS A 219 -1.84 -8.59 -11.87
C LYS A 219 -2.55 -9.57 -12.79
N THR A 220 -2.64 -10.82 -12.40
CA THR A 220 -2.95 -11.92 -13.33
C THR A 220 -4.34 -12.50 -13.14
N ASN A 221 -4.91 -12.36 -11.93
CA ASN A 221 -6.21 -12.91 -11.63
C ASN A 221 -7.32 -11.95 -12.07
N ASN A 222 -8.19 -12.41 -12.96
CA ASN A 222 -9.35 -11.63 -13.42
C ASN A 222 -10.31 -11.26 -12.28
N LYS A 223 -10.42 -12.09 -11.23
CA LYS A 223 -11.24 -11.80 -10.05
C LYS A 223 -10.71 -10.59 -9.26
N ALA A 224 -9.40 -10.34 -9.31
CA ALA A 224 -8.78 -9.21 -8.61
C ALA A 224 -8.98 -7.88 -9.36
N LYS A 225 -9.35 -7.89 -10.65
CA LYS A 225 -9.39 -6.66 -11.47
C LYS A 225 -10.34 -5.62 -10.90
N SER A 226 -11.56 -6.00 -10.52
CA SER A 226 -12.55 -5.09 -9.94
C SER A 226 -12.07 -4.51 -8.60
N ALA A 227 -11.35 -5.31 -7.79
CA ALA A 227 -10.76 -4.84 -6.56
C ALA A 227 -9.63 -3.82 -6.83
N VAL A 228 -8.81 -4.05 -7.85
CA VAL A 228 -7.78 -3.08 -8.27
C VAL A 228 -8.39 -1.81 -8.88
N ASP A 229 -9.53 -1.90 -9.56
CA ASP A 229 -10.30 -0.71 -10.00
C ASP A 229 -10.75 0.13 -8.80
N LEU A 230 -11.25 -0.53 -7.73
CA LEU A 230 -11.61 0.14 -6.49
C LEU A 230 -10.40 0.83 -5.83
N LEU A 231 -9.26 0.14 -5.74
CA LEU A 231 -8.01 0.74 -5.25
C LEU A 231 -7.64 2.00 -6.02
N ARG A 232 -7.56 1.91 -7.35
CA ARG A 232 -7.20 3.03 -8.22
C ARG A 232 -8.18 4.19 -8.12
N SER A 233 -9.46 3.90 -7.90
CA SER A 233 -10.49 4.93 -7.81
C SER A 233 -10.53 5.65 -6.46
N VAL A 234 -10.07 5.03 -5.36
CA VAL A 234 -10.38 5.51 -3.99
C VAL A 234 -9.16 5.56 -3.07
N PHE A 235 -8.30 4.54 -3.09
CA PHE A 235 -7.32 4.30 -2.02
C PHE A 235 -5.89 4.64 -2.41
N LEU A 236 -5.51 4.53 -3.68
CA LEU A 236 -4.11 4.75 -4.06
C LEU A 236 -3.65 6.17 -3.75
N GLY A 237 -2.48 6.23 -3.11
CA GLY A 237 -1.87 7.45 -2.61
C GLY A 237 -2.62 8.15 -1.47
N PHE A 238 -3.64 7.52 -0.87
CA PHE A 238 -4.39 8.04 0.27
C PHE A 238 -4.34 7.07 1.46
N PHE A 239 -3.78 7.51 2.58
CA PHE A 239 -3.42 6.64 3.70
C PHE A 239 -4.38 6.72 4.91
N ASP A 240 -5.40 7.57 4.84
CA ASP A 240 -6.44 7.64 5.87
C ASP A 240 -7.62 6.71 5.55
N PHE A 241 -8.49 6.54 6.55
CA PHE A 241 -9.68 5.73 6.41
C PHE A 241 -10.70 6.33 5.44
N VAL A 242 -11.22 5.48 4.57
CA VAL A 242 -12.33 5.74 3.65
C VAL A 242 -13.49 4.82 3.99
N GLN A 243 -14.68 5.37 4.11
CA GLN A 243 -15.90 4.62 4.35
C GLN A 243 -16.48 4.09 3.03
N ILE A 244 -16.74 2.77 2.96
CA ILE A 244 -17.37 2.10 1.82
C ILE A 244 -18.79 1.67 2.22
N ASN A 245 -19.79 2.21 1.52
CA ASN A 245 -21.20 1.96 1.84
C ASN A 245 -21.88 1.01 0.86
N ASP A 246 -21.43 0.96 -0.39
CA ASP A 246 -21.92 0.03 -1.41
C ASP A 246 -21.54 -1.41 -1.04
N GLU A 247 -22.49 -2.34 -1.14
CA GLU A 247 -22.28 -3.73 -0.72
C GLU A 247 -21.29 -4.47 -1.64
N GLY A 248 -21.33 -4.22 -2.95
CA GLY A 248 -20.40 -4.83 -3.89
C GLY A 248 -18.97 -4.33 -3.68
N GLU A 249 -18.79 -3.02 -3.46
CA GLU A 249 -17.47 -2.47 -3.13
C GLU A 249 -16.99 -2.90 -1.74
N LEU A 250 -17.89 -3.16 -0.79
CA LEU A 250 -17.52 -3.69 0.52
C LEU A 250 -16.88 -5.07 0.39
N GLU A 251 -17.46 -5.97 -0.42
CA GLU A 251 -16.88 -7.29 -0.70
C GLU A 251 -15.50 -7.17 -1.35
N LEU A 252 -15.32 -6.23 -2.29
CA LEU A 252 -14.02 -5.96 -2.92
C LEU A 252 -13.00 -5.42 -1.91
N ALA A 253 -13.42 -4.53 -1.01
CA ALA A 253 -12.54 -4.00 0.04
C ALA A 253 -12.15 -5.09 1.06
N GLU A 254 -13.09 -5.94 1.48
CA GLU A 254 -12.85 -7.07 2.37
C GLU A 254 -11.92 -8.11 1.74
N PHE A 255 -12.06 -8.38 0.44
CA PHE A 255 -11.10 -9.17 -0.33
C PHE A 255 -9.70 -8.56 -0.30
N LEU A 256 -9.56 -7.24 -0.50
CA LEU A 256 -8.26 -6.58 -0.42
C LEU A 256 -7.65 -6.59 0.99
N VAL A 257 -8.48 -6.64 2.04
CA VAL A 257 -8.00 -6.85 3.41
C VAL A 257 -7.44 -8.26 3.58
N ALA A 258 -8.11 -9.27 3.01
CA ALA A 258 -7.61 -10.65 3.01
C ALA A 258 -6.28 -10.81 2.27
N GLU A 259 -6.11 -10.11 1.15
CA GLU A 259 -4.84 -10.08 0.40
C GLU A 259 -3.74 -9.23 1.08
N GLY A 260 -4.02 -8.59 2.23
CA GLY A 260 -3.06 -7.74 2.95
C GLY A 260 -2.80 -6.37 2.32
N VAL A 261 -3.65 -5.96 1.37
CA VAL A 261 -3.54 -4.67 0.66
C VAL A 261 -4.19 -3.53 1.43
N LEU A 262 -5.37 -3.79 2.01
CA LEU A 262 -6.10 -2.85 2.84
C LEU A 262 -6.09 -3.29 4.30
N MET A 263 -6.37 -2.34 5.19
CA MET A 263 -6.71 -2.59 6.59
C MET A 263 -8.12 -2.06 6.87
N ARG A 264 -8.88 -2.84 7.63
CA ARG A 264 -10.22 -2.47 8.13
C ARG A 264 -10.09 -1.79 9.49
N ASP A 265 -10.89 -0.75 9.72
CA ASP A 265 -11.04 -0.14 11.04
C ASP A 265 -11.77 -1.11 11.99
N GLU A 266 -11.18 -1.34 13.16
CA GLU A 266 -11.72 -2.24 14.17
C GLU A 266 -13.06 -1.75 14.76
N LYS A 267 -13.20 -0.43 14.93
CA LYS A 267 -14.38 0.21 15.53
C LYS A 267 -15.47 0.42 14.49
N VAL A 268 -15.08 0.85 13.29
CA VAL A 268 -16.02 1.17 12.22
C VAL A 268 -15.82 0.21 11.06
N LYS A 269 -16.52 -0.92 11.09
CA LYS A 269 -16.39 -2.02 10.14
C LYS A 269 -16.53 -1.64 8.65
N LYS A 270 -17.03 -0.47 8.29
CA LYS A 270 -17.12 0.00 6.90
C LYS A 270 -15.97 0.91 6.47
N ASN A 271 -15.01 1.18 7.35
CA ASN A 271 -13.87 2.03 7.08
C ASN A 271 -12.65 1.17 6.74
N PHE A 272 -11.95 1.56 5.67
CA PHE A 272 -10.77 0.87 5.17
C PHE A 272 -9.67 1.88 4.83
N LYS A 273 -8.41 1.47 4.85
CA LYS A 273 -7.28 2.27 4.36
C LYS A 273 -6.19 1.38 3.78
N MET A 274 -5.24 1.96 3.05
CA MET A 274 -4.05 1.23 2.60
C MET A 274 -3.31 0.60 3.80
N SER A 275 -2.84 -0.65 3.63
CA SER A 275 -2.18 -1.38 4.71
C SER A 275 -0.83 -0.80 5.10
N SER A 276 -0.12 -0.20 4.13
CA SER A 276 1.14 0.49 4.33
C SER A 276 1.50 1.35 3.12
N VAL A 277 2.44 2.27 3.29
CA VAL A 277 3.00 3.07 2.18
C VAL A 277 3.77 2.16 1.21
N LEU A 278 4.55 1.20 1.72
CA LEU A 278 5.31 0.27 0.89
C LEU A 278 4.42 -0.60 0.00
N VAL A 279 3.29 -1.08 0.52
CA VAL A 279 2.33 -1.85 -0.28
C VAL A 279 1.69 -0.97 -1.37
N ASN A 280 1.36 0.29 -1.04
CA ASN A 280 0.89 1.26 -2.02
C ASN A 280 1.93 1.50 -3.13
N GLU A 281 3.19 1.76 -2.79
CA GLU A 281 4.29 1.96 -3.75
C GLU A 281 4.44 0.74 -4.68
N LEU A 282 4.46 -0.47 -4.12
CA LEU A 282 4.54 -1.73 -4.89
C LEU A 282 3.38 -1.88 -5.87
N ILE A 283 2.16 -1.58 -5.45
CA ILE A 283 0.97 -1.66 -6.32
C ILE A 283 1.04 -0.62 -7.43
N GLN A 284 1.35 0.63 -7.10
CA GLN A 284 1.46 1.73 -8.07
C GLN A 284 2.54 1.47 -9.13
N LYS A 285 3.67 0.87 -8.75
CA LYS A 285 4.79 0.62 -9.69
C LYS A 285 4.66 -0.70 -10.44
N ARG A 286 4.16 -1.74 -9.79
CA ARG A 286 4.20 -3.11 -10.34
C ARG A 286 2.85 -3.57 -10.89
N VAL A 287 1.72 -3.19 -10.29
CA VAL A 287 0.38 -3.70 -10.65
C VAL A 287 -0.32 -2.74 -11.62
N ILE A 288 -0.45 -1.47 -11.23
CA ILE A 288 -1.21 -0.47 -12.00
C ILE A 288 -0.71 -0.31 -13.44
N PRO A 289 0.60 -0.18 -13.72
CA PRO A 289 1.08 0.04 -15.08
C PRO A 289 0.86 -1.19 -15.98
N VAL A 290 0.86 -2.39 -15.39
CA VAL A 290 0.59 -3.65 -16.10
C VAL A 290 -0.87 -3.75 -16.53
N LEU A 291 -1.80 -3.37 -15.65
CA LEU A 291 -3.24 -3.44 -15.92
C LEU A 291 -3.76 -2.26 -16.75
N TYR A 292 -3.14 -1.08 -16.62
CA TYR A 292 -3.60 0.17 -17.22
C TYR A 292 -2.47 0.82 -18.05
N LYS A 293 -2.30 0.32 -19.27
CA LYS A 293 -1.11 0.54 -20.11
C LYS A 293 -1.08 1.87 -20.87
N SER A 294 -2.14 2.69 -20.78
CA SER A 294 -2.25 3.94 -21.54
C SER A 294 -1.05 4.87 -21.25
N SER A 295 -0.40 5.32 -22.30
CA SER A 295 0.74 6.24 -22.29
C SER A 295 0.79 7.03 -23.59
N PRO A 296 1.57 8.13 -23.66
CA PRO A 296 1.80 8.81 -24.93
C PRO A 296 2.36 7.86 -25.99
N ALA A 297 1.95 8.08 -27.24
CA ALA A 297 2.50 7.38 -28.41
C ALA A 297 3.69 8.13 -29.06
N LEU A 298 4.00 9.33 -28.54
CA LEU A 298 5.15 10.11 -28.98
C LEU A 298 6.41 9.59 -28.30
N PRO A 299 7.59 9.71 -28.94
CA PRO A 299 8.86 9.44 -28.29
C PRO A 299 9.02 10.29 -27.02
N VAL A 300 9.64 9.73 -25.98
CA VAL A 300 9.98 10.49 -24.77
C VAL A 300 10.78 11.75 -25.15
N PRO A 301 10.35 12.95 -24.73
CA PRO A 301 11.03 14.18 -25.10
C PRO A 301 12.33 14.33 -24.30
N GLN A 302 13.46 14.26 -25.01
CA GLN A 302 14.80 14.35 -24.42
C GLN A 302 15.59 15.55 -24.98
N THR A 303 16.57 16.02 -24.22
CA THR A 303 17.65 16.89 -24.69
C THR A 303 18.63 16.08 -25.54
N ASP A 304 19.53 16.76 -26.24
CA ASP A 304 20.58 16.10 -27.03
C ASP A 304 21.53 15.27 -26.14
N GLU A 305 21.64 15.62 -24.85
CA GLU A 305 22.41 14.90 -23.83
C GLU A 305 21.65 13.71 -23.22
N GLY A 306 20.41 13.46 -23.64
CA GLY A 306 19.57 12.36 -23.16
C GLY A 306 18.79 12.65 -21.88
N SER A 307 18.87 13.86 -21.31
CA SER A 307 18.06 14.27 -20.15
C SER A 307 16.59 14.48 -20.55
N LEU A 308 15.66 14.23 -19.63
CA LEU A 308 14.23 14.43 -19.83
C LEU A 308 13.89 15.92 -19.95
N LYS A 309 13.16 16.29 -20.99
CA LYS A 309 12.48 17.60 -21.07
C LYS A 309 11.20 17.54 -20.24
N VAL A 310 11.32 17.80 -18.94
CA VAL A 310 10.26 17.56 -17.95
C VAL A 310 8.93 18.24 -18.32
N LEU A 311 8.94 19.52 -18.69
CA LEU A 311 7.70 20.23 -19.04
C LEU A 311 6.98 19.60 -20.24
N ASP A 312 7.71 19.23 -21.28
CA ASP A 312 7.13 18.61 -22.47
C ASP A 312 6.61 17.19 -22.15
N ALA A 313 7.33 16.44 -21.31
CA ALA A 313 6.87 15.14 -20.82
C ALA A 313 5.58 15.25 -19.99
N LEU A 314 5.47 16.24 -19.11
CA LEU A 314 4.26 16.51 -18.32
C LEU A 314 3.07 16.84 -19.22
N ILE A 315 3.26 17.71 -20.22
CA ILE A 315 2.22 18.09 -21.18
C ILE A 315 1.67 16.85 -21.91
N GLU A 316 2.54 15.97 -22.40
CA GLU A 316 2.11 14.77 -23.12
C GLU A 316 1.51 13.71 -22.18
N ALA A 317 2.05 13.55 -20.97
CA ALA A 317 1.52 12.62 -19.98
C ALA A 317 0.08 12.99 -19.57
N ILE A 318 -0.19 14.26 -19.31
CA ILE A 318 -1.52 14.75 -18.89
C ILE A 318 -2.61 14.45 -19.94
N ARG A 319 -2.26 14.47 -21.23
CA ARG A 319 -3.18 14.10 -22.31
C ARG A 319 -3.62 12.64 -22.26
N CYS A 320 -2.88 11.79 -21.56
CA CYS A 320 -3.15 10.36 -21.39
C CYS A 320 -3.79 10.02 -20.04
N PHE A 321 -4.21 11.03 -19.26
CA PHE A 321 -4.95 10.82 -18.02
C PHE A 321 -6.30 10.14 -18.32
N ASP A 322 -6.67 9.20 -17.45
CA ASP A 322 -7.97 8.53 -17.54
C ASP A 322 -9.07 9.50 -17.10
N LYS A 323 -9.77 10.07 -18.08
CA LYS A 323 -10.86 11.03 -17.86
C LYS A 323 -11.97 10.48 -16.97
N THR A 324 -12.19 9.17 -16.98
CA THR A 324 -13.21 8.55 -16.12
C THR A 324 -12.77 8.59 -14.67
N ILE A 325 -11.51 8.27 -14.38
CA ILE A 325 -10.93 8.38 -13.03
C ILE A 325 -10.97 9.82 -12.55
N ILE A 326 -10.49 10.77 -13.36
CA ILE A 326 -10.47 12.20 -12.99
C ILE A 326 -11.89 12.71 -12.69
N ARG A 327 -12.86 12.43 -13.56
CA ARG A 327 -14.25 12.88 -13.37
C ARG A 327 -14.89 12.26 -12.12
N ASN A 328 -14.65 10.98 -11.87
CA ASN A 328 -15.24 10.29 -10.72
C ASN A 328 -14.60 10.72 -9.39
N ALA A 329 -13.34 11.15 -9.42
CA ALA A 329 -12.60 11.55 -8.23
C ALA A 329 -13.21 12.76 -7.49
N PHE A 330 -13.95 13.65 -8.18
CA PHE A 330 -14.72 14.72 -7.50
C PHE A 330 -15.73 14.20 -6.46
N ASN A 331 -16.19 12.96 -6.62
CA ASN A 331 -17.15 12.33 -5.69
C ASN A 331 -16.49 11.28 -4.79
N ARG A 332 -15.41 10.65 -5.26
CA ARG A 332 -14.79 9.48 -4.62
C ARG A 332 -13.49 9.80 -3.89
N SER A 333 -12.69 10.73 -4.41
CA SER A 333 -11.32 11.01 -3.98
C SER A 333 -11.07 12.52 -3.98
N PHE A 334 -11.83 13.21 -3.12
CA PHE A 334 -11.89 14.68 -3.08
C PHE A 334 -11.42 15.26 -1.76
N LYS A 335 -10.86 16.47 -1.80
CA LYS A 335 -10.70 17.36 -0.66
C LYS A 335 -11.59 18.59 -0.83
N THR A 336 -11.65 19.42 0.21
CA THR A 336 -12.40 20.68 0.17
C THR A 336 -11.46 21.80 -0.25
N ALA A 337 -11.79 22.50 -1.34
CA ALA A 337 -11.02 23.65 -1.81
C ALA A 337 -11.22 24.86 -0.88
N LEU A 338 -10.13 25.51 -0.52
CA LEU A 338 -10.13 26.75 0.28
C LEU A 338 -10.12 28.01 -0.60
N VAL A 339 -9.72 27.88 -1.86
CA VAL A 339 -9.76 28.92 -2.89
C VAL A 339 -11.12 28.99 -3.59
N LYS A 340 -11.29 29.98 -4.47
CA LYS A 340 -12.50 30.12 -5.30
C LYS A 340 -12.40 29.23 -6.52
N VAL A 341 -13.43 28.43 -6.75
CA VAL A 341 -13.55 27.53 -7.91
C VAL A 341 -15.01 27.51 -8.37
N ASP A 342 -15.29 27.01 -9.57
CA ASP A 342 -16.65 26.89 -10.13
C ASP A 342 -17.42 28.23 -10.03
N ASP A 343 -16.86 29.29 -10.64
CA ASP A 343 -17.45 30.63 -10.71
C ASP A 343 -17.63 31.30 -9.33
N GLY A 344 -16.57 31.26 -8.53
CA GLY A 344 -16.44 32.04 -7.29
C GLY A 344 -16.86 31.30 -6.02
N CYS A 345 -17.22 30.02 -6.11
CA CYS A 345 -17.63 29.21 -4.98
C CYS A 345 -16.43 28.79 -4.11
N ARG A 346 -16.64 28.72 -2.79
CA ARG A 346 -15.64 28.27 -1.80
C ARG A 346 -16.12 27.00 -1.12
N ASN A 347 -15.19 26.25 -0.53
CA ASN A 347 -15.47 25.03 0.23
C ASN A 347 -16.18 23.95 -0.59
N VAL A 348 -15.88 23.87 -1.89
CA VAL A 348 -16.43 22.82 -2.76
C VAL A 348 -15.42 21.70 -2.96
N LYS A 349 -15.94 20.54 -3.38
CA LYS A 349 -15.14 19.34 -3.59
C LYS A 349 -14.27 19.47 -4.84
N VAL A 350 -12.97 19.30 -4.67
CA VAL A 350 -11.96 19.18 -5.73
C VAL A 350 -11.16 17.90 -5.54
N LEU A 351 -10.46 17.44 -6.56
CA LEU A 351 -9.63 16.24 -6.46
C LEU A 351 -8.54 16.40 -5.39
N ARG A 352 -8.16 15.28 -4.79
CA ARG A 352 -6.95 15.18 -3.96
C ARG A 352 -5.72 15.04 -4.85
N GLU A 353 -4.57 15.44 -4.33
CA GLU A 353 -3.23 15.29 -4.89
C GLU A 353 -2.97 13.86 -5.38
N SER A 354 -3.34 12.88 -4.56
CA SER A 354 -3.07 11.45 -4.80
C SER A 354 -3.64 10.92 -6.13
N VAL A 355 -4.70 11.54 -6.64
CA VAL A 355 -5.32 11.16 -7.91
C VAL A 355 -4.42 11.54 -9.09
N TYR A 356 -3.86 12.75 -9.06
CA TYR A 356 -2.93 13.22 -10.09
C TYR A 356 -1.60 12.47 -10.01
N ASP A 357 -1.10 12.26 -8.79
CA ASP A 357 0.11 11.50 -8.52
C ASP A 357 0.00 10.08 -9.09
N THR A 358 -1.04 9.34 -8.73
CA THR A 358 -1.25 7.96 -9.20
C THR A 358 -1.36 7.89 -10.73
N GLU A 359 -2.10 8.81 -11.37
CA GLU A 359 -2.25 8.82 -12.83
C GLU A 359 -0.95 9.21 -13.54
N LEU A 360 -0.25 10.22 -13.04
CA LEU A 360 1.01 10.66 -13.62
C LEU A 360 2.08 9.56 -13.47
N ASN A 361 2.25 9.00 -12.28
CA ASN A 361 3.18 7.92 -11.99
C ASN A 361 2.93 6.71 -12.92
N ARG A 362 1.68 6.26 -13.03
CA ARG A 362 1.29 5.18 -13.97
C ARG A 362 1.77 5.44 -15.39
N ILE A 363 1.59 6.65 -15.89
CA ILE A 363 1.93 7.03 -17.26
C ILE A 363 3.44 7.11 -17.44
N LEU A 364 4.16 7.75 -16.51
CA LEU A 364 5.61 7.86 -16.55
C LEU A 364 6.28 6.48 -16.49
N VAL A 365 5.78 5.57 -15.63
CA VAL A 365 6.26 4.19 -15.57
C VAL A 365 5.98 3.43 -16.87
N ASN A 366 4.82 3.63 -17.50
CA ASN A 366 4.51 2.97 -18.75
C ASN A 366 5.29 3.51 -19.96
N TRP A 367 5.69 4.78 -19.91
CA TRP A 367 6.29 5.49 -21.04
C TRP A 367 7.80 5.59 -20.90
N ILE A 368 8.28 6.32 -19.89
CA ILE A 368 9.67 6.73 -19.77
C ILE A 368 10.56 5.57 -19.31
N VAL A 369 10.09 4.74 -18.38
CA VAL A 369 10.85 3.57 -17.93
C VAL A 369 11.03 2.58 -19.08
N LYS A 370 9.99 2.35 -19.90
CA LYS A 370 10.05 1.39 -21.00
C LYS A 370 10.91 1.87 -22.18
N GLU A 371 10.84 3.14 -22.52
CA GLU A 371 11.57 3.69 -23.68
C GLU A 371 13.01 4.09 -23.36
N CYS A 372 13.24 4.68 -22.18
CA CYS A 372 14.53 5.29 -21.83
C CYS A 372 15.26 4.56 -20.69
N ASN A 373 14.65 3.54 -20.07
CA ASN A 373 15.20 2.85 -18.91
C ASN A 373 15.54 3.79 -17.74
N PHE A 374 14.76 4.86 -17.57
CA PHE A 374 14.85 5.71 -16.38
C PHE A 374 14.18 5.02 -15.20
N GLU A 375 14.56 5.41 -14.00
CA GLU A 375 13.88 4.98 -12.79
C GLU A 375 12.82 6.00 -12.41
N VAL A 376 11.61 5.53 -12.10
CA VAL A 376 10.49 6.36 -11.62
C VAL A 376 10.01 5.78 -10.30
N THR A 377 10.00 6.61 -9.26
CA THR A 377 9.54 6.25 -7.91
C THR A 377 8.44 7.23 -7.49
N GLY A 378 7.28 6.69 -7.11
CA GLY A 378 6.17 7.47 -6.57
C GLY A 378 6.24 7.54 -5.04
N GLN A 379 5.81 8.67 -4.48
CA GLN A 379 5.62 8.99 -3.07
C GLN A 379 6.85 8.74 -2.18
N TRP A 380 7.83 9.62 -2.28
CA TRP A 380 9.03 9.58 -1.44
C TRP A 380 8.83 10.26 -0.08
N HIS A 381 8.83 9.47 0.99
CA HIS A 381 8.63 9.95 2.36
C HIS A 381 9.84 10.69 2.96
N LEU A 382 9.58 11.83 3.59
CA LEU A 382 10.46 12.53 4.50
C LEU A 382 9.76 12.95 5.79
N ILE A 383 10.53 13.01 6.86
CA ILE A 383 10.12 13.53 8.17
C ILE A 383 10.67 14.94 8.28
N ASP A 384 9.81 15.92 8.56
CA ASP A 384 10.23 17.27 8.92
C ASP A 384 10.20 17.49 10.42
N HIS A 385 11.24 18.16 10.89
CA HIS A 385 11.40 18.61 12.26
C HIS A 385 11.06 20.09 12.28
N THR A 386 9.80 20.43 12.54
CA THR A 386 9.52 21.78 13.04
C THR A 386 9.98 21.84 14.49
N ASP A 387 10.86 22.79 14.82
CA ASP A 387 11.53 23.02 16.12
C ASP A 387 10.61 23.29 17.34
N ASN A 388 9.33 22.89 17.30
CA ASN A 388 8.41 23.00 18.43
C ASN A 388 7.62 21.69 18.54
N ASP A 389 7.29 21.30 19.78
CA ASP A 389 6.57 20.09 20.23
C ASP A 389 5.21 19.76 19.54
N GLU A 390 4.91 20.32 18.38
CA GLU A 390 3.82 19.90 17.50
C GLU A 390 4.30 18.76 16.60
N LYS A 391 3.72 17.57 16.81
CA LYS A 391 3.75 16.37 15.95
C LYS A 391 4.59 16.55 14.67
N ASP A 392 5.77 15.94 14.64
CA ASP A 392 6.61 15.84 13.44
C ASP A 392 5.75 15.69 12.16
N LYS A 393 5.86 16.66 11.25
CA LYS A 393 5.08 16.64 10.02
C LYS A 393 5.74 15.67 9.05
N HIS A 394 4.94 14.69 8.62
CA HIS A 394 5.33 13.74 7.59
C HIS A 394 5.04 14.37 6.24
N TYR A 395 6.07 14.54 5.42
CA TYR A 395 5.90 15.04 4.08
C TYR A 395 6.34 14.01 3.05
N TYR A 396 5.88 14.16 1.83
CA TYR A 396 6.25 13.31 0.72
C TYR A 396 6.61 14.20 -0.47
N SER A 397 7.71 13.87 -1.16
CA SER A 397 7.85 14.27 -2.55
C SER A 397 7.06 13.29 -3.40
N ASP A 398 6.26 13.78 -4.34
CA ASP A 398 5.29 12.92 -5.01
C ASP A 398 5.93 12.02 -6.06
N ILE A 399 6.85 12.51 -6.90
CA ILE A 399 7.49 11.66 -7.93
C ILE A 399 8.97 12.02 -8.11
N ILE A 400 9.84 11.00 -8.12
CA ILE A 400 11.25 11.13 -8.46
C ILE A 400 11.53 10.40 -9.77
N ILE A 401 12.27 11.04 -10.66
CA ILE A 401 12.76 10.43 -11.91
C ILE A 401 14.29 10.49 -11.93
N ILE A 402 14.93 9.33 -12.06
CA ILE A 402 16.40 9.22 -12.07
C ILE A 402 16.86 8.70 -13.42
N SER A 403 17.80 9.43 -14.02
CA SER A 403 18.55 9.04 -15.22
C SER A 403 20.05 9.19 -14.96
N LEU A 404 20.89 8.92 -15.97
CA LEU A 404 22.35 9.00 -15.82
C LEU A 404 22.86 10.40 -15.44
N HIS A 405 22.19 11.46 -15.92
CA HIS A 405 22.66 12.84 -15.80
C HIS A 405 21.66 13.78 -15.12
N GLN A 406 20.47 13.28 -14.77
CA GLN A 406 19.39 14.09 -14.24
C GLN A 406 18.64 13.33 -13.16
N THR A 407 18.44 14.01 -12.04
CA THR A 407 17.54 13.59 -10.96
C THR A 407 16.47 14.67 -10.85
N VAL A 408 15.25 14.30 -11.24
CA VAL A 408 14.07 15.16 -11.25
C VAL A 408 13.27 14.91 -9.97
N VAL A 409 12.87 15.99 -9.31
CA VAL A 409 11.92 15.97 -8.18
C VAL A 409 10.66 16.70 -8.61
N LEU A 410 9.52 16.00 -8.56
CA LEU A 410 8.19 16.55 -8.83
C LEU A 410 7.39 16.60 -7.52
N GLU A 411 7.00 17.80 -7.15
CA GLU A 411 6.12 18.08 -6.02
C GLU A 411 4.73 18.44 -6.56
N LEU A 412 3.74 17.58 -6.32
CA LEU A 412 2.39 17.72 -6.86
C LEU A 412 1.47 18.37 -5.82
N LEU A 413 0.63 19.29 -6.30
CA LEU A 413 -0.43 19.90 -5.50
C LEU A 413 -1.76 19.85 -6.24
N ALA A 414 -2.85 19.85 -5.47
CA ALA A 414 -4.20 19.90 -6.01
C ALA A 414 -4.94 21.14 -5.50
N THR A 415 -5.20 22.11 -6.38
CA THR A 415 -5.99 23.32 -6.07
C THR A 415 -5.50 23.99 -4.77
N ALA A 416 -4.19 24.13 -4.69
CA ALA A 416 -3.52 24.67 -3.50
C ALA A 416 -3.71 26.20 -3.41
N THR A 417 -3.80 26.68 -2.17
CA THR A 417 -3.73 28.09 -1.81
C THR A 417 -2.32 28.64 -2.02
N GLU A 418 -2.20 29.97 -2.10
CA GLU A 418 -0.88 30.63 -2.15
C GLU A 418 0.02 30.26 -0.96
N ASN A 419 -0.56 30.12 0.23
CA ASN A 419 0.17 29.72 1.44
C ASN A 419 0.70 28.28 1.34
N GLU A 420 -0.14 27.34 0.88
CA GLU A 420 0.29 25.95 0.65
C GLU A 420 1.40 25.91 -0.42
N LEU A 421 1.26 26.66 -1.52
CA LEU A 421 2.31 26.73 -2.54
C LEU A 421 3.64 27.25 -1.96
N ASN A 422 3.60 28.30 -1.14
CA ASN A 422 4.81 28.83 -0.50
C ASN A 422 5.47 27.82 0.45
N GLU A 423 4.68 27.08 1.24
CA GLU A 423 5.19 26.00 2.08
C GLU A 423 5.88 24.91 1.24
N HIS A 424 5.28 24.54 0.10
CA HIS A 424 5.84 23.52 -0.77
C HIS A 424 7.07 23.98 -1.56
N PHE A 425 7.19 25.28 -1.88
CA PHE A 425 8.42 25.84 -2.46
C PHE A 425 9.63 25.67 -1.55
N GLU A 426 9.44 25.85 -0.25
CA GLU A 426 10.48 25.57 0.76
C GLU A 426 10.79 24.08 0.85
N ARG A 427 9.73 23.29 0.92
CA ARG A 427 9.80 21.85 1.11
C ARG A 427 10.56 21.14 -0.01
N VAL A 428 10.27 21.48 -1.27
CA VAL A 428 10.90 20.82 -2.42
C VAL A 428 12.42 21.07 -2.49
N LEU A 429 12.92 22.18 -1.94
CA LEU A 429 14.36 22.45 -1.86
C LEU A 429 15.07 21.49 -0.89
N ASN A 430 14.42 21.14 0.23
CA ASN A 430 14.94 20.13 1.15
C ASN A 430 15.03 18.77 0.47
N TYR A 431 14.02 18.43 -0.34
CA TYR A 431 13.98 17.18 -1.10
C TYR A 431 15.11 17.10 -2.11
N ALA A 432 15.24 18.17 -2.90
CA ALA A 432 16.27 18.29 -3.91
C ALA A 432 17.67 18.15 -3.31
N LYS A 433 17.94 18.78 -2.16
CA LYS A 433 19.23 18.67 -1.47
C LYS A 433 19.54 17.24 -1.06
N MET A 434 18.58 16.52 -0.49
CA MET A 434 18.78 15.15 -0.01
C MET A 434 18.99 14.15 -1.15
N LEU A 435 18.29 14.34 -2.26
CA LEU A 435 18.40 13.50 -3.46
C LEU A 435 19.53 13.93 -4.40
N SER A 436 20.21 15.05 -4.10
CA SER A 436 21.12 15.70 -5.05
C SER A 436 20.45 15.97 -6.40
N ALA A 437 19.18 16.38 -6.35
CA ALA A 437 18.38 16.68 -7.53
C ALA A 437 18.88 17.94 -8.21
N ASN A 438 18.88 17.91 -9.54
CA ASN A 438 19.32 19.01 -10.39
C ASN A 438 18.20 19.57 -11.27
N ASP A 439 16.99 19.02 -11.16
CA ASP A 439 15.80 19.53 -11.83
C ASP A 439 14.59 19.43 -10.89
N ILE A 440 14.04 20.58 -10.48
CA ILE A 440 13.11 20.68 -9.36
C ILE A 440 11.81 21.32 -9.85
N TRP A 441 10.68 20.63 -9.67
CA TRP A 441 9.40 21.07 -10.19
C TRP A 441 8.31 21.06 -9.12
N ILE A 442 7.52 22.13 -9.11
CA ILE A 442 6.21 22.19 -8.49
C ILE A 442 5.17 22.05 -9.60
N VAL A 443 4.28 21.07 -9.46
CA VAL A 443 3.23 20.73 -10.42
C VAL A 443 1.88 20.90 -9.73
N ASN A 444 1.23 22.05 -9.93
CA ASN A 444 -0.06 22.34 -9.30
C ASN A 444 -1.21 22.10 -10.29
N PHE A 445 -1.99 21.05 -10.07
CA PHE A 445 -3.24 20.80 -10.78
C PHE A 445 -4.38 21.53 -10.06
N THR A 446 -5.01 22.51 -10.71
CA THR A 446 -5.94 23.42 -10.03
C THR A 446 -7.27 23.59 -10.76
N CYS A 447 -8.36 23.68 -10.00
CA CYS A 447 -9.67 24.10 -10.49
C CYS A 447 -9.98 25.57 -10.14
N GLU A 448 -9.00 26.34 -9.67
CA GLU A 448 -9.19 27.75 -9.30
C GLU A 448 -9.48 28.65 -10.50
N ASP A 449 -10.54 29.47 -10.38
CA ASP A 449 -11.13 30.24 -11.48
C ASP A 449 -10.13 31.18 -12.18
N ASP A 450 -9.20 31.76 -11.43
CA ASP A 450 -8.25 32.77 -11.90
C ASP A 450 -6.79 32.28 -11.97
N ALA A 451 -6.53 31.00 -11.69
CA ALA A 451 -5.16 30.47 -11.63
C ALA A 451 -4.36 30.65 -12.93
N THR A 452 -5.03 30.67 -14.08
CA THR A 452 -4.36 30.91 -15.38
C THR A 452 -4.12 32.39 -15.68
N LYS A 453 -4.92 33.30 -15.10
CA LYS A 453 -4.79 34.75 -15.31
C LYS A 453 -3.77 35.37 -14.36
N LYS A 454 -3.69 34.85 -13.14
CA LYS A 454 -2.79 35.30 -12.06
C LYS A 454 -2.14 34.09 -11.38
N PRO A 455 -1.30 33.31 -12.09
CA PRO A 455 -0.60 32.19 -11.50
C PRO A 455 0.32 32.66 -10.35
N HIS A 456 0.34 31.89 -9.27
CA HIS A 456 1.20 32.16 -8.11
C HIS A 456 2.59 31.59 -8.35
N TRP A 457 3.59 32.46 -8.41
CA TRP A 457 4.98 32.08 -8.65
C TRP A 457 5.80 32.11 -7.37
N PRO A 458 6.91 31.36 -7.30
CA PRO A 458 7.85 31.48 -6.19
C PRO A 458 8.34 32.93 -6.03
N PRO A 459 8.56 33.39 -4.79
CA PRO A 459 9.10 34.71 -4.51
C PRO A 459 10.38 34.99 -5.30
N ASN A 460 10.53 36.23 -5.77
CA ASN A 460 11.74 36.68 -6.48
C ASN A 460 12.77 37.25 -5.49
N ASP A 461 13.18 36.42 -4.53
CA ASP A 461 14.10 36.76 -3.43
C ASP A 461 15.48 36.08 -3.57
N GLY A 462 15.72 35.39 -4.68
CA GLY A 462 16.94 34.62 -4.97
C GLY A 462 16.93 33.19 -4.43
N LYS A 463 16.04 32.84 -3.50
CA LYS A 463 16.04 31.53 -2.83
C LYS A 463 15.48 30.41 -3.72
N PHE A 464 14.43 30.72 -4.49
CA PHE A 464 13.70 29.77 -5.32
C PHE A 464 14.07 29.87 -6.81
N GLU A 465 15.28 30.35 -7.11
CA GLU A 465 15.74 30.52 -8.49
C GLU A 465 15.93 29.21 -9.24
N SER A 466 16.08 28.08 -8.55
CA SER A 466 16.20 26.73 -9.12
C SER A 466 14.87 25.99 -9.23
N VAL A 467 13.78 26.55 -8.71
CA VAL A 467 12.46 25.88 -8.66
C VAL A 467 11.65 26.24 -9.90
N ASN A 468 11.39 25.24 -10.73
CA ASN A 468 10.45 25.32 -11.83
C ASN A 468 9.02 25.12 -11.31
N VAL A 469 8.05 25.81 -11.91
CA VAL A 469 6.64 25.71 -11.52
C VAL A 469 5.76 25.60 -12.74
N VAL A 470 4.81 24.68 -12.72
CA VAL A 470 3.75 24.57 -13.70
C VAL A 470 2.40 24.45 -13.03
N HIS A 471 1.46 25.27 -13.48
CA HIS A 471 0.05 25.21 -13.11
C HIS A 471 -0.74 24.61 -14.27
N PHE A 472 -1.43 23.50 -14.00
CA PHE A 472 -2.40 22.91 -14.90
C PHE A 472 -3.80 23.21 -14.39
N PHE A 473 -4.45 24.21 -14.99
CA PHE A 473 -5.85 24.43 -14.74
C PHE A 473 -6.69 23.42 -15.51
N HIS A 474 -7.74 22.89 -14.91
CA HIS A 474 -8.76 22.14 -15.64
C HIS A 474 -10.16 22.31 -15.08
N ASP A 475 -11.15 22.10 -15.95
CA ASP A 475 -12.55 21.99 -15.55
C ASP A 475 -12.88 20.60 -14.97
N ARG A 476 -14.08 20.46 -14.36
CA ARG A 476 -14.48 19.21 -13.69
C ARG A 476 -14.62 18.01 -14.64
N LYS A 477 -14.79 18.27 -15.94
CA LYS A 477 -14.87 17.23 -16.96
C LYS A 477 -13.49 16.83 -17.51
N PHE A 478 -12.44 17.58 -17.17
CA PHE A 478 -11.12 17.41 -17.75
C PHE A 478 -11.14 17.49 -19.29
N GLU A 479 -11.99 18.37 -19.81
CA GLU A 479 -12.13 18.66 -21.24
C GLU A 479 -11.37 19.92 -21.62
N ASN A 480 -11.27 20.86 -20.68
CA ASN A 480 -10.63 22.16 -20.86
C ASN A 480 -9.43 22.25 -19.92
N VAL A 481 -8.24 21.93 -20.43
CA VAL A 481 -6.98 22.05 -19.68
C VAL A 481 -6.18 23.24 -20.21
N ARG A 482 -5.66 24.05 -19.30
CA ARG A 482 -4.77 25.19 -19.61
C ARG A 482 -3.53 25.12 -18.75
N MET A 483 -2.42 25.62 -19.28
CA MET A 483 -1.13 25.56 -18.62
C MET A 483 -0.51 26.95 -18.51
N SER A 484 0.03 27.25 -17.33
CA SER A 484 0.96 28.36 -17.09
C SER A 484 2.21 27.80 -16.43
N ALA A 485 3.38 27.98 -17.04
CA ALA A 485 4.66 27.49 -16.53
C ALA A 485 5.69 28.61 -16.41
N ARG A 486 6.51 28.54 -15.36
CA ARG A 486 7.75 29.28 -15.14
C ARG A 486 8.86 28.25 -14.98
N TYR A 487 9.84 28.26 -15.87
CA TYR A 487 10.98 27.33 -15.81
C TYR A 487 12.28 27.98 -16.25
N ILE A 488 13.40 27.43 -15.83
CA ILE A 488 14.72 28.02 -16.07
C ILE A 488 15.37 27.33 -17.27
N THR A 489 15.86 28.15 -18.20
CA THR A 489 16.77 27.68 -19.25
C THR A 489 17.97 28.63 -19.29
N GLY A 490 19.17 28.13 -18.98
CA GLY A 490 20.34 28.98 -18.77
C GLY A 490 20.23 29.82 -17.49
N GLN A 491 20.42 31.14 -17.58
CA GLN A 491 20.40 32.06 -16.42
C GLN A 491 19.14 32.92 -16.29
N LYS A 492 18.08 32.66 -17.08
CA LYS A 492 16.85 33.47 -17.03
C LYS A 492 15.60 32.59 -16.94
N PRO A 493 14.59 33.00 -16.15
CA PRO A 493 13.31 32.32 -16.13
C PRO A 493 12.53 32.60 -17.42
N ILE A 494 11.94 31.56 -17.99
CA ILE A 494 11.00 31.64 -19.11
C ILE A 494 9.58 31.41 -18.58
N TYR A 495 8.65 32.22 -19.07
CA TYR A 495 7.22 32.06 -18.81
C TYR A 495 6.54 31.54 -20.08
N ARG A 496 5.76 30.46 -19.94
CA ARG A 496 5.00 29.85 -21.04
C ARG A 496 3.55 29.71 -20.61
N VAL A 497 2.64 30.31 -21.36
CA VAL A 497 1.19 30.08 -21.22
C VAL A 497 0.72 29.36 -22.48
N ALA A 498 -0.03 28.28 -22.32
CA ALA A 498 -0.58 27.52 -23.43
C ALA A 498 -1.97 26.99 -23.09
N ASP A 499 -2.89 27.14 -24.02
CA ASP A 499 -4.14 26.39 -24.00
C ASP A 499 -3.87 24.97 -24.52
N MET A 500 -4.28 23.95 -23.76
CA MET A 500 -4.13 22.55 -24.16
C MET A 500 -5.41 22.00 -24.82
N TYR A 501 -6.27 22.88 -25.37
CA TYR A 501 -7.56 22.52 -25.95
C TYR A 501 -7.43 21.38 -26.99
N GLN A 502 -8.35 20.42 -26.86
CA GLN A 502 -8.39 19.11 -27.54
C GLN A 502 -7.49 18.03 -26.90
N ILE A 503 -7.87 17.53 -25.74
CA ILE A 503 -7.57 16.14 -25.37
C ILE A 503 -8.42 15.26 -26.30
N CYS A 504 -7.90 15.05 -27.52
CA CYS A 504 -8.58 14.41 -28.64
C CYS A 504 -9.24 13.08 -28.23
N THR A 505 -10.42 12.88 -28.80
CA THR A 505 -11.28 11.67 -28.81
C THR A 505 -10.66 10.47 -29.56
N ARG A 506 -9.38 10.19 -29.30
CA ARG A 506 -8.68 8.96 -29.68
C ARG A 506 -7.83 8.67 -28.45
N TYR A 507 -8.14 7.71 -27.59
CA TYR A 507 -8.02 6.28 -27.83
C TYR A 507 -9.06 5.54 -26.96
N VAL A 508 -9.83 4.63 -27.59
CA VAL A 508 -10.61 3.57 -26.91
C VAL A 508 -9.76 2.32 -26.90
#